data_AF-A0A848Y2S4-F1
#
_entry.id   AF-A0A848Y2S4-F1
#
_cell.length_a   1.000
_cell.length_b   1.000
_cell.length_c   1.000
_cell.angle_alpha   90.00
_cell.angle_beta   90.00
_cell.angle_gamma   90.00
#
_symmetry.space_group_name_H-M   'P 1'
#
loop_
_entity.id
_entity.type
_entity.pdbx_description
1 polymer ?
#
loop_
_entity_poly.entity_id
_entity_poly.type
_entity_poly.pdbx_seq_one_letter_code
_entity_poly.pdbx_strand_id
1 'polypeptide(L)' 'MAKKVSKNQRTNRGGVDAKQMAKVIVAAKKDNGQYEFRSKMVEVSQVQDELKAAKAS' A
#
# COMPACT_ATOMS: atom_id res chain seq x y z
N MET A 1 -40.72 -17.49 -11.98
CA MET A 1 -40.65 -17.74 -10.52
C MET A 1 -39.39 -17.07 -9.98
N ALA A 2 -39.51 -15.96 -9.24
CA ALA A 2 -38.34 -15.23 -8.76
C ALA A 2 -37.69 -15.98 -7.59
N LYS A 3 -36.39 -16.30 -7.70
CA LYS A 3 -35.62 -16.93 -6.61
C LYS A 3 -35.62 -16.00 -5.40
N LYS A 4 -36.25 -16.43 -4.30
CA LYS A 4 -36.25 -15.73 -3.02
C LYS A 4 -34.85 -15.87 -2.40
N VAL A 5 -34.02 -14.84 -2.57
CA VAL A 5 -32.69 -14.75 -1.95
C VAL A 5 -32.89 -14.33 -0.48
N SER A 6 -32.32 -15.08 0.46
CA SER A 6 -32.43 -14.78 1.90
C SER A 6 -31.69 -13.49 2.24
N LYS A 7 -32.26 -12.64 3.09
CA LYS A 7 -31.62 -11.39 3.57
C LYS A 7 -30.30 -11.63 4.32
N ASN A 8 -30.10 -12.85 4.84
CA ASN A 8 -28.86 -13.28 5.49
C ASN A 8 -27.95 -14.11 4.59
N GLN A 9 -28.27 -14.22 3.30
CA GLN A 9 -27.39 -14.89 2.35
C GLN A 9 -26.17 -14.03 2.14
N ARG A 10 -25.07 -14.40 2.80
CA ARG A 10 -23.73 -13.86 2.56
C ARG A 10 -23.36 -14.28 1.14
N THR A 11 -23.75 -13.47 0.16
CA THR A 11 -23.27 -13.62 -1.21
C THR A 11 -21.76 -13.62 -1.12
N ASN A 12 -21.13 -14.70 -1.56
CA ASN A 12 -19.68 -14.83 -1.62
C ASN A 12 -19.19 -13.69 -2.53
N ARG A 13 -18.91 -12.52 -1.96
CA ARG A 13 -18.31 -11.39 -2.66
C ARG A 13 -16.92 -11.91 -2.98
N GLY A 14 -16.75 -12.43 -4.19
CA GLY A 14 -15.50 -13.04 -4.64
C GLY A 14 -14.34 -12.20 -4.15
N GLY A 15 -13.38 -12.86 -3.49
CA GLY A 15 -12.25 -12.22 -2.84
C GLY A 15 -11.57 -11.29 -3.83
N VAL A 16 -11.89 -10.01 -3.74
CA VAL A 16 -11.03 -8.98 -4.31
C VAL A 16 -9.85 -9.01 -3.37
N ASP A 17 -8.76 -9.65 -3.79
CA ASP A 17 -7.53 -9.70 -3.01
C ASP A 17 -7.25 -8.29 -2.51
N ALA A 18 -7.29 -8.13 -1.19
CA ALA A 18 -7.05 -6.84 -0.57
C ALA A 18 -5.62 -6.43 -0.97
N LYS A 19 -5.49 -5.41 -1.80
CA LYS A 19 -4.20 -4.91 -2.25
C LYS A 19 -3.38 -4.55 -1.02
N GLN A 20 -2.33 -5.32 -0.76
CA GLN A 20 -1.45 -5.08 0.36
C GLN A 20 -0.59 -3.86 0.03
N MET A 21 -0.63 -2.87 0.92
CA MET A 21 0.11 -1.63 0.78
C MET A 21 1.21 -1.54 1.84
N ALA A 22 2.33 -0.97 1.47
CA ALA A 22 3.46 -0.70 2.36
C ALA A 22 3.75 0.80 2.42
N LYS A 23 4.10 1.27 3.61
CA LYS A 23 4.56 2.64 3.83
C LYS A 23 6.08 2.68 3.81
N VAL A 24 6.65 3.37 2.83
CA VAL A 24 8.09 3.63 2.76
C VAL A 24 8.36 4.99 3.41
N ILE A 25 9.32 5.03 4.33
CA ILE A 25 9.77 6.26 5.01
C ILE A 25 11.27 6.41 4.73
N VAL A 26 11.65 7.53 4.13
CA VAL A 26 13.04 7.84 3.78
C VAL A 26 13.46 9.06 4.57
N ALA A 27 14.60 8.97 5.26
CA ALA A 27 15.23 10.08 5.94
C ALA A 27 16.37 10.62 5.07
N ALA A 28 16.31 11.90 4.71
CA ALA A 28 17.36 12.60 3.97
C ALA A 28 18.02 13.63 4.90
N LYS A 29 19.35 13.57 5.03
CA LYS A 29 20.11 14.55 5.82
C LYS A 29 20.28 15.83 5.02
N LYS A 30 19.93 16.96 5.60
CA LYS A 30 20.18 18.29 5.03
C LYS A 30 21.56 18.80 5.45
N ASP A 31 22.08 19.74 4.68
CA ASP A 31 23.38 20.38 4.96
C ASP A 31 23.41 21.11 6.31
N ASN A 32 22.25 21.56 6.80
CA ASN A 32 22.09 22.20 8.10
C ASN A 32 22.07 21.20 9.30
N GLY A 33 22.33 19.92 9.05
CA GLY A 33 22.36 18.86 10.06
C GLY A 33 21.00 18.31 10.47
N GLN A 34 19.89 18.86 9.96
CA GLN A 34 18.54 18.33 10.20
C GLN A 34 18.21 17.18 9.24
N TYR A 35 17.20 16.38 9.58
CA TYR A 35 16.69 15.33 8.72
C TYR A 35 15.30 15.69 8.18
N GLU A 36 15.10 15.47 6.89
CA GLU A 36 13.78 15.49 6.25
C GLU A 36 13.26 14.06 6.14
N PHE A 37 12.00 13.86 6.52
CA PHE A 37 11.33 12.56 6.36
C PHE A 37 10.30 12.66 5.25
N ARG A 38 10.48 11.87 4.20
CA ARG A 38 9.51 11.70 3.12
C ARG A 38 8.83 10.35 3.26
N SER A 39 7.51 10.33 3.18
CA SER A 39 6.74 9.10 3.25
C SER A 39 5.86 8.90 2.03
N LYS A 40 5.81 7.68 1.52
CA LYS A 40 5.00 7.28 0.36
C LYS A 40 4.33 5.94 0.64
N MET A 41 3.08 5.80 0.20
CA MET A 41 2.36 4.52 0.21
C MET A 41 2.52 3.86 -1.16
N VAL A 42 2.97 2.62 -1.18
CA VAL A 42 3.21 1.85 -2.41
C VAL A 42 2.64 0.44 -2.28
N GLU A 43 2.35 -0.22 -3.39
CA GLU A 43 1.96 -1.63 -3.35
C GLU A 43 3.15 -2.47 -2.85
N VAL A 44 2.87 -3.53 -2.07
CA VAL A 44 3.92 -4.37 -1.45
C VAL A 44 4.90 -4.94 -2.47
N SER A 45 4.42 -5.27 -3.67
CA SER A 45 5.25 -5.77 -4.78
C SER A 45 6.30 -4.77 -5.27
N GLN A 46 6.07 -3.47 -5.09
CA GLN A 46 6.90 -2.38 -5.63
C GLN A 46 7.87 -1.78 -4.60
N VAL A 47 7.82 -2.23 -3.34
CA VAL A 47 8.63 -1.68 -2.24
C VAL A 47 10.12 -1.74 -2.54
N GLN A 48 10.62 -2.85 -3.09
CA GLN A 48 12.05 -3.01 -3.34
C GLN A 48 12.57 -2.03 -4.40
N ASP A 49 11.78 -1.77 -5.44
CA ASP A 49 12.18 -0.86 -6.51
C ASP A 49 12.17 0.59 -6.04
N GLU A 50 11.16 0.98 -5.24
CA GLU A 50 11.06 2.30 -4.62
C GLU A 50 12.19 2.54 -3.60
N LEU A 51 12.59 1.52 -2.83
CA LEU A 51 13.73 1.62 -1.92
C LEU A 51 15.06 1.75 -2.66
N LYS A 52 15.23 1.10 -3.83
CA LYS A 52 16.41 1.28 -4.68
C LYS A 52 16.46 2.68 -5.27
N ALA A 53 15.35 3.17 -5.80
CA ALA A 53 15.24 4.53 -6.34
C ALA A 53 15.56 5.59 -5.27
N ALA A 54 15.05 5.42 -4.05
CA ALA A 54 15.31 6.33 -2.94
C ALA A 54 16.75 6.31 -2.40
N LYS A 55 17.54 5.27 -2.70
CA LYS A 55 18.96 5.18 -2.32
C LYS A 55 19.90 5.76 -3.37
N ALA A 56 19.44 5.90 -4.61
CA ALA A 56 20.23 6.44 -5.72
C ALA A 56 20.17 7.98 -5.80
N SER A 57 19.34 8.61 -4.97
CA SER A 57 19.14 10.07 -4.87
C SER A 57 19.94 10.70 -3.75
#